data_AF-A0A3B0PMF5-F1
#
_entry.id   AF-A0A3B0PMF5-F1
#
_cell.length_a   1.000
_cell.length_b   1.000
_cell.length_c   1.000
_cell.angle_alpha   90.00
_cell.angle_beta   90.00
_cell.angle_gamma   90.00
#
_symmetry.space_group_name_H-M   'P 1'
#
loop_
_entity.id
_entity.type
_entity.pdbx_description
1 polymer ?
#
loop_
_entity_poly.entity_id
_entity_poly.type
_entity_poly.pdbx_seq_one_letter_code
_entity_poly.pdbx_strand_id
1 'polypeptide(L)' 'MLGNFSIGDYFKKESIEFAAEFLLKELKLEKDKLYFTYYFDDLETKNLW' A
#
# COMPACT_ATOMS: atom_id res chain seq x y z
N MET A 1 1.76 -11.86 -13.12
CA MET A 1 1.74 -10.58 -12.39
C MET A 1 0.48 -10.56 -11.55
N LEU A 2 0.58 -10.41 -10.23
CA LEU A 2 -0.58 -10.27 -9.33
C LEU A 2 -0.85 -8.77 -9.15
N GLY A 3 -2.12 -8.36 -9.13
CA GLY A 3 -2.50 -6.97 -8.94
C GLY A 3 -4.00 -6.78 -8.77
N ASN A 4 -4.38 -5.69 -8.10
CA ASN A 4 -5.73 -5.16 -8.01
C ASN A 4 -5.82 -3.88 -8.84
N PHE A 5 -6.98 -3.63 -9.45
CA PHE A 5 -7.21 -2.49 -10.32
C PHE A 5 -8.42 -1.70 -9.84
N SER A 6 -8.32 -0.38 -9.95
CA SER A 6 -9.44 0.53 -9.68
C SER A 6 -9.80 1.29 -10.95
N ILE A 7 -11.09 1.28 -11.30
CA ILE A 7 -11.64 2.06 -12.40
C ILE A 7 -12.68 3.01 -11.81
N GLY A 8 -12.19 4.08 -11.17
CA GLY A 8 -13.03 5.12 -10.54
C GLY A 8 -13.68 4.72 -9.21
N ASP A 9 -13.18 3.69 -8.54
CA ASP A 9 -13.77 3.15 -7.29
C ASP A 9 -12.99 3.59 -6.04
N TYR A 10 -11.68 3.37 -6.03
CA TYR A 10 -10.79 3.65 -4.89
C TYR A 10 -9.46 4.25 -5.35
N PHE A 11 -8.72 4.85 -4.42
CA PHE A 11 -7.48 5.54 -4.74
C PHE A 11 -6.36 5.16 -3.79
N LYS A 12 -5.54 6.11 -3.34
CA LYS A 12 -4.32 5.86 -2.56
C LYS A 12 -4.58 5.14 -1.25
N LYS A 13 -5.53 5.64 -0.44
CA LYS A 13 -5.78 5.13 0.92
C LYS A 13 -6.14 3.65 0.91
N GLU A 14 -7.18 3.28 0.18
CA GLU A 14 -7.66 1.90 0.12
C GLU A 14 -6.63 0.99 -0.58
N SER A 15 -5.93 1.50 -1.62
CA SER A 15 -4.87 0.72 -2.28
C SER A 15 -3.73 0.36 -1.33
N ILE A 16 -3.34 1.31 -0.46
CA ILE A 16 -2.31 1.11 0.57
C ILE A 16 -2.81 0.12 1.63
N GLU A 17 -4.06 0.27 2.09
CA GLU A 17 -4.68 -0.63 3.06
C GLU A 17 -4.74 -2.08 2.56
N PHE A 18 -5.15 -2.30 1.29
CA PHE A 18 -5.17 -3.63 0.68
C PHE A 18 -3.78 -4.26 0.57
N ALA A 19 -2.78 -3.47 0.15
CA ALA A 19 -1.41 -3.95 0.06
C ALA A 19 -0.85 -4.32 1.44
N ALA A 20 -1.07 -3.47 2.45
CA ALA A 20 -0.62 -3.72 3.82
C ALA A 20 -1.30 -4.94 4.44
N GLU A 21 -2.61 -5.09 4.25
CA GLU A 21 -3.37 -6.26 4.70
C GLU A 21 -2.83 -7.55 4.08
N PHE A 22 -2.63 -7.57 2.75
CA PHE A 22 -2.11 -8.76 2.07
C PHE A 22 -0.70 -9.12 2.56
N LEU A 23 0.20 -8.15 2.67
CA LEU A 23 1.57 -8.40 3.11
C LEU A 23 1.66 -8.86 4.58
N LEU A 24 0.91 -8.21 5.48
CA LEU A 24 1.06 -8.41 6.93
C LEU A 24 0.11 -9.47 7.49
N LYS A 25 -1.12 -9.58 6.98
CA LYS A 25 -2.12 -10.54 7.49
C LYS A 25 -2.10 -11.85 6.73
N GLU A 26 -2.16 -11.79 5.39
CA GLU A 26 -2.25 -12.99 4.56
C GLU A 26 -0.89 -13.68 4.40
N LEU A 27 0.13 -12.91 4.02
CA LEU A 27 1.50 -13.43 3.85
C LEU A 27 2.31 -13.47 5.15
N LYS A 28 1.83 -12.79 6.21
CA LYS A 28 2.46 -12.77 7.55
C LYS A 28 3.92 -12.34 7.53
N LEU A 29 4.25 -11.37 6.68
CA LEU A 29 5.59 -10.80 6.62
C LEU A 29 5.83 -9.91 7.85
N GLU A 30 7.07 -9.91 8.34
CA GLU A 30 7.48 -9.07 9.47
C GLU A 30 7.52 -7.59 9.03
N LYS A 31 6.75 -6.73 9.69
CA LYS A 31 6.57 -5.32 9.31
C LYS A 31 7.89 -4.54 9.31
N ASP A 32 8.76 -4.80 10.26
CA ASP A 32 10.08 -4.16 10.44
C ASP A 32 11.07 -4.52 9.31
N LYS A 33 10.77 -5.54 8.50
CA LYS A 33 11.54 -5.90 7.30
C LYS A 33 10.97 -5.29 6.02
N LEU A 34 9.82 -4.61 6.07
CA LEU A 34 9.18 -3.98 4.91
C LEU A 34 9.57 -2.51 4.82
N TYR A 35 9.85 -2.06 3.59
CA TYR A 35 10.16 -0.67 3.27
C TYR A 35 9.18 -0.17 2.23
N PHE A 36 8.68 1.05 2.44
CA PHE A 36 7.79 1.73 1.52
C PHE A 36 8.46 3.01 1.03
N THR A 37 8.31 3.28 -0.25
CA THR A 37 8.83 4.50 -0.87
C THR A 37 7.68 5.27 -1.48
N TYR A 38 7.82 6.58 -1.55
CA TYR A 38 6.84 7.49 -2.15
C TYR A 38 7.59 8.49 -3.02
N TYR A 39 6.88 9.09 -3.97
CA TYR A 39 7.44 10.16 -4.78
C TYR A 39 7.61 11.43 -3.93
N PHE A 40 8.72 12.17 -4.08
CA PHE A 40 9.11 13.19 -3.10
C PHE A 40 8.09 14.33 -2.90
N ASP A 41 7.34 14.69 -3.95
CA ASP A 41 6.25 15.68 -3.86
C ASP A 41 4.90 15.09 -3.42
N ASP A 42 4.77 13.76 -3.38
CA ASP A 42 3.54 13.07 -2.98
C ASP A 42 3.48 12.90 -1.45
N LEU A 43 3.32 14.03 -0.76
CA LEU A 43 3.19 14.07 0.70
C LEU A 43 1.90 13.40 1.19
N GLU A 44 0.88 13.27 0.34
CA GLU A 44 -0.33 12.54 0.66
C GLU A 44 -0.01 11.05 0.86
N THR A 45 0.65 10.41 -0.11
CA THR A 45 1.08 9.01 0.02
C THR A 45 2.03 8.81 1.20
N LYS A 46 2.94 9.77 1.45
CA LYS A 46 3.82 9.74 2.62
C LYS A 46 3.03 9.65 3.94
N ASN A 47 1.96 10.43 4.07
CA ASN A 47 1.18 10.50 5.30
C ASN A 47 0.22 9.32 5.47
N LEU A 48 -0.07 8.58 4.39
CA LEU A 48 -0.91 7.39 4.42
C LEU A 48 -0.15 6.13 4.83
N TRP A 49 1.17 6.09 4.61
CA TRP A 49 2.07 5.02 5.08
C TRP A 49 2.47 5.20 6.55
#